data_AF-A0A817SPW4-F1
#
_entry.id   AF-A0A817SPW4-F1
#
_cell.length_a   1.000
_cell.length_b   1.000
_cell.length_c   1.000
_cell.angle_alpha   90.00
_cell.angle_beta   90.00
_cell.angle_gamma   90.00
#
_symmetry.space_group_name_H-M   'P 1'
#
loop_
_entity.id
_entity.type
_entity.pdbx_description
1 polymer ?
#
loop_
_entity_poly.entity_id
_entity_poly.type
_entity_poly.pdbx_seq_one_letter_code
_entity_poly.pdbx_strand_id
1 'polypeptide(L)'
;MAQLESLANELLLDLFEFFTTAHLLQAFVGLNSRFNELLYHHIRTHPLDLRSLSKQNFDIISKQYLPLTIGHITSFCVSSDESPGLSELLLSRGFTLDRFICLQSLSLHSIDDVGTLNKIIYQCRHLPYLTHLNIIKSTDRERRINSLVDFLNNIWSLSALTHCNLSGLYADEALLLTISIVSPRIKCLSIQNIPCTLNCLSHLLKFTPRLQQLCTTIYSYLVNDHLECVVPLLQSIKIVFGGTLNSLNNLLQYMPNISRLTITTVQVYFDGKTWEQLISDYLPQLTVFQLKMEVEFREVNITLEDIIDRLLASFQTPFWLKERQWYVRCHWNPSDPYKWATLYTLPYCFDGFDCSNKSCTKSTCPGEGNYWSCDCVKSFGHGTVENTLLDNFSLLRARFRNICHLQVNIPFDDRFWSRFLSLNYLTSLHVSIYKHSGYDQLQTVFDQAPCLYSLKLQSCVGPISKLFQLTSKSIRRIDLIEALLNQSVHFNEDDCFILISSTLGNQCEVLSIRIKHRKNVLDLIQQMSNLRLLMFECEDDREFFRRFSSVKNDLVRWLQSYITSASIITRHPVQQFLIRVWIDRETNKIPPLHSYILKSKSKQKTKLSQFLTAFRQHFNSILTE
;
A
#
# COMPACT_ATOMS: atom_id res chain seq x y z
N MET A 1 8.22 -3.40 44.95
CA MET A 1 8.02 -3.77 43.53
C MET A 1 6.62 -3.31 43.14
N ALA A 2 6.49 -2.39 42.18
CA ALA A 2 5.17 -2.04 41.64
C ALA A 2 4.63 -3.24 40.86
N GLN A 3 3.42 -3.69 41.17
CA GLN A 3 2.73 -4.76 40.45
C GLN A 3 2.15 -4.17 39.17
N LEU A 4 2.22 -4.88 38.03
CA LEU A 4 1.60 -4.37 36.79
C LEU A 4 0.10 -4.14 36.99
N GLU A 5 -0.53 -4.95 37.84
CA GLU A 5 -1.91 -4.82 38.27
C GLU A 5 -2.21 -3.53 39.03
N SER A 6 -1.18 -2.80 39.50
CA SER A 6 -1.33 -1.50 40.17
C SER A 6 -1.10 -0.30 39.24
N LEU A 7 -0.71 -0.50 37.97
CA LEU A 7 -0.66 0.61 37.01
C LEU A 7 -2.08 1.17 36.79
N ALA A 8 -2.18 2.45 36.47
CA ALA A 8 -3.45 3.09 36.08
C ALA A 8 -3.94 2.56 34.71
N ASN A 9 -5.24 2.67 34.43
CA ASN A 9 -5.81 2.16 33.17
C ASN A 9 -5.24 2.90 31.96
N GLU A 10 -5.04 4.20 32.11
CA GLU A 10 -4.50 5.12 31.11
C GLU A 10 -3.10 4.67 30.69
N LEU A 11 -2.22 4.39 31.66
CA LEU A 11 -0.87 3.90 31.39
C LEU A 11 -0.87 2.54 30.70
N LEU A 12 -1.84 1.67 31.01
CA LEU A 12 -1.95 0.37 30.33
C LEU A 12 -2.44 0.54 28.89
N LEU A 13 -3.35 1.47 28.63
CA LEU A 13 -3.80 1.79 27.28
C LEU A 13 -2.68 2.46 26.46
N ASP A 14 -1.91 3.38 27.06
CA ASP A 14 -0.72 3.95 26.44
C ASP A 14 0.30 2.87 26.09
N LEU A 15 0.48 1.88 26.96
CA LEU A 15 1.31 0.72 26.66
C LEU A 15 0.77 -0.12 25.51
N PHE A 16 -0.56 -0.23 25.37
CA PHE A 16 -1.18 -1.03 24.30
C PHE A 16 -0.91 -0.44 22.91
N GLU A 17 -0.75 0.87 22.79
CA GLU A 17 -0.42 1.55 21.52
C GLU A 17 0.91 1.07 20.90
N PHE A 18 1.80 0.46 21.68
CA PHE A 18 3.06 -0.11 21.21
C PHE A 18 2.95 -1.56 20.70
N PHE A 19 1.78 -2.18 20.84
CA PHE A 19 1.57 -3.58 20.50
C PHE A 19 0.51 -3.75 19.42
N THR A 20 0.67 -4.78 18.59
CA THR A 20 -0.41 -5.21 17.71
C THR A 20 -1.51 -5.88 18.52
N THR A 21 -2.74 -5.82 18.03
CA THR A 21 -3.88 -6.54 18.62
C THR A 21 -3.57 -8.03 18.83
N ALA A 22 -2.82 -8.64 17.92
CA ALA A 22 -2.33 -10.01 18.04
C ALA A 22 -1.45 -10.23 19.30
N HIS A 23 -0.48 -9.35 19.53
CA HIS A 23 0.39 -9.39 20.71
C HIS A 23 -0.42 -9.16 21.99
N LEU A 24 -1.36 -8.22 21.97
CA LEU A 24 -2.21 -7.93 23.11
C LEU A 24 -3.12 -9.09 23.47
N LEU A 25 -3.71 -9.76 22.46
CA LEU A 25 -4.50 -10.96 22.68
C LEU A 25 -3.67 -12.05 23.36
N GLN A 26 -2.46 -12.28 22.89
CA GLN A 26 -1.57 -13.30 23.45
C GLN A 26 -1.08 -12.97 24.86
N ALA A 27 -0.83 -11.70 25.15
CA ALA A 27 -0.26 -11.27 26.43
C ALA A 27 -1.31 -11.10 27.53
N PHE A 28 -2.50 -10.58 27.20
CA PHE A 28 -3.45 -10.08 28.20
C PHE A 28 -4.77 -10.85 28.29
N VAL A 29 -5.16 -11.64 27.27
CA VAL A 29 -6.44 -12.39 27.32
C VAL A 29 -6.41 -13.40 28.46
N GLY A 30 -7.45 -13.33 29.30
CA GLY A 30 -7.66 -14.31 30.37
C GLY A 30 -6.77 -14.10 31.59
N LEU A 31 -6.00 -13.01 31.66
CA LEU A 31 -5.21 -12.69 32.86
C LEU A 31 -6.10 -12.35 34.06
N ASN A 32 -6.97 -11.36 33.93
CA ASN A 32 -8.02 -11.01 34.89
C ASN A 32 -9.11 -10.15 34.21
N SER A 33 -10.21 -9.90 34.92
CA SER A 33 -11.33 -9.11 34.40
C SER A 33 -10.93 -7.70 33.98
N ARG A 34 -10.11 -7.01 34.77
CA ARG A 34 -9.66 -5.64 34.46
C ARG A 34 -8.89 -5.59 33.13
N PHE A 35 -7.92 -6.47 32.92
CA PHE A 35 -7.16 -6.50 31.66
C PHE A 35 -8.03 -6.91 30.47
N ASN A 36 -8.97 -7.84 30.66
CA ASN A 36 -9.91 -8.20 29.59
C ASN A 36 -10.78 -7.00 29.19
N GLU A 37 -11.31 -6.24 30.14
CA GLU A 37 -12.11 -5.03 29.84
C GLU A 37 -11.29 -3.98 29.09
N LEU A 38 -10.05 -3.71 29.53
CA LEU A 38 -9.15 -2.79 28.84
C LEU A 38 -8.80 -3.27 27.42
N LEU A 39 -8.56 -4.58 27.28
CA LEU A 39 -8.28 -5.19 25.99
C LEU A 39 -9.48 -5.09 25.05
N TYR A 40 -10.69 -5.36 25.53
CA TYR A 40 -11.91 -5.22 24.73
C TYR A 40 -12.19 -3.77 24.38
N HIS A 41 -11.89 -2.83 25.27
CA HIS A 41 -11.96 -1.41 24.96
C HIS A 41 -11.01 -1.05 23.82
N HIS A 42 -9.75 -1.49 23.90
CA HIS A 42 -8.75 -1.24 22.87
C HIS A 42 -9.07 -1.93 21.53
N ILE A 43 -9.55 -3.17 21.53
CA ILE A 43 -9.95 -3.90 20.31
C ILE A 43 -11.14 -3.25 19.59
N ARG A 44 -11.98 -2.49 20.31
CA ARG A 44 -13.09 -1.75 19.67
C ARG A 44 -12.63 -0.53 18.91
N THR A 45 -11.47 0.03 19.23
CA THR A 45 -10.91 1.21 18.57
C THR A 45 -9.79 0.87 17.60
N HIS A 46 -9.17 -0.30 17.72
CA HIS A 46 -8.04 -0.72 16.90
C HIS A 46 -8.36 -1.98 16.07
N PRO A 47 -7.89 -2.06 14.81
CA PRO A 47 -8.13 -3.21 13.96
C PRO A 47 -7.43 -4.46 14.49
N LEU A 48 -8.09 -5.61 14.38
CA LEU A 48 -7.38 -6.90 14.38
C LEU A 48 -6.72 -7.06 13.01
N ASP A 49 -5.42 -6.77 12.96
CA ASP A 49 -4.61 -6.87 11.74
C ASP A 49 -3.87 -8.20 11.68
N LEU A 50 -4.22 -9.05 10.70
CA LEU A 50 -3.59 -10.33 10.44
C LEU A 50 -2.68 -10.32 9.19
N ARG A 51 -2.44 -9.16 8.56
CA ARG A 51 -1.82 -9.09 7.22
C ARG A 51 -0.37 -9.58 7.16
N SER A 52 0.37 -9.48 8.26
CA SER A 52 1.80 -9.81 8.36
C SER A 52 2.09 -10.86 9.44
N LEU A 53 1.12 -11.72 9.76
CA LEU A 53 1.25 -12.67 10.85
C LEU A 53 2.05 -13.93 10.42
N SER A 54 2.89 -14.45 11.31
CA SER A 54 3.50 -15.76 11.09
C SER A 54 2.44 -16.87 11.17
N LYS A 55 2.69 -18.00 10.51
CA LYS A 55 1.77 -19.14 10.50
C LYS A 55 1.46 -19.65 11.91
N GLN A 56 2.51 -19.74 12.74
CA GLN A 56 2.41 -20.14 14.13
C GLN A 56 1.55 -19.18 14.95
N ASN A 57 1.80 -17.87 14.84
CA ASN A 57 1.03 -16.87 15.58
C ASN A 57 -0.43 -16.87 15.14
N PHE A 58 -0.69 -17.04 13.84
CA PHE A 58 -2.05 -17.21 13.32
C PHE A 58 -2.74 -18.43 13.93
N ASP A 59 -2.04 -19.56 14.01
CA ASP A 59 -2.59 -20.79 14.60
C ASP A 59 -2.91 -20.63 16.08
N ILE A 60 -2.06 -19.94 16.83
CA ILE A 60 -2.30 -19.62 18.24
C ILE A 60 -3.52 -18.70 18.37
N ILE A 61 -3.55 -17.58 17.64
CA ILE A 61 -4.65 -16.61 17.72
C ILE A 61 -5.98 -17.23 17.32
N SER A 62 -6.02 -17.91 16.17
CA SER A 62 -7.25 -18.54 15.69
C SER A 62 -7.75 -19.61 16.64
N LYS A 63 -6.89 -20.47 17.20
CA LYS A 63 -7.36 -21.57 18.07
C LYS A 63 -7.69 -21.12 19.50
N GLN A 64 -6.91 -20.20 20.07
CA GLN A 64 -6.98 -19.89 21.50
C GLN A 64 -7.72 -18.59 21.82
N TYR A 65 -7.49 -17.52 21.05
CA TYR A 65 -7.91 -16.18 21.45
C TYR A 65 -9.11 -15.68 20.67
N LEU A 66 -9.16 -15.91 19.36
CA LEU A 66 -10.23 -15.44 18.50
C LEU A 66 -11.62 -15.93 18.96
N PRO A 67 -11.83 -17.19 19.37
CA PRO A 67 -13.13 -17.64 19.88
C PRO A 67 -13.64 -16.84 21.08
N LEU A 68 -12.74 -16.26 21.88
CA LEU A 68 -13.06 -15.51 23.10
C LEU A 68 -13.33 -14.02 22.81
N THR A 69 -12.84 -13.50 21.69
CA THR A 69 -12.83 -12.05 21.42
C THR A 69 -13.57 -11.65 20.15
N ILE A 70 -13.95 -12.61 19.30
CA ILE A 70 -14.56 -12.39 17.97
C ILE A 70 -15.78 -11.47 18.00
N GLY A 71 -16.61 -11.57 19.05
CA GLY A 71 -17.81 -10.73 19.22
C GLY A 71 -17.52 -9.27 19.58
N HIS A 72 -16.27 -8.91 19.89
CA HIS A 72 -15.88 -7.55 20.26
C HIS A 72 -15.08 -6.81 19.17
N ILE A 73 -14.69 -7.53 18.10
CA ILE A 73 -13.88 -6.97 17.01
C ILE A 73 -14.77 -6.08 16.14
N THR A 74 -14.38 -4.81 16.02
CA THR A 74 -15.08 -3.80 15.20
C THR A 74 -14.39 -3.57 13.87
N SER A 75 -13.09 -3.82 13.77
CA SER A 75 -12.32 -3.69 12.53
C SER A 75 -11.40 -4.90 12.32
N PHE A 76 -11.39 -5.44 11.11
CA PHE A 76 -10.68 -6.66 10.77
C PHE A 76 -9.93 -6.51 9.44
N CYS A 77 -8.64 -6.85 9.44
CA CYS A 77 -7.77 -6.75 8.27
C CYS A 77 -7.11 -8.12 7.98
N VAL A 78 -7.26 -8.59 6.74
CA VAL A 78 -6.67 -9.85 6.25
C VAL A 78 -5.92 -9.59 4.96
N SER A 79 -4.78 -10.25 4.79
CA SER A 79 -3.99 -10.23 3.56
C SER A 79 -3.56 -11.62 3.16
N SER A 80 -3.43 -11.87 1.86
CA SER A 80 -2.74 -13.06 1.32
C SER A 80 -1.33 -12.76 0.80
N ASP A 81 -0.86 -11.51 0.93
CA ASP A 81 0.47 -11.09 0.43
C ASP A 81 1.60 -11.71 1.25
N GLU A 82 1.56 -11.57 2.58
CA GLU A 82 2.56 -12.15 3.49
C GLU A 82 2.05 -13.37 4.28
N SER A 83 0.84 -13.82 3.97
CA SER A 83 0.17 -14.95 4.62
C SER A 83 -0.65 -15.72 3.59
N PRO A 84 -0.02 -16.37 2.60
CA PRO A 84 -0.72 -17.00 1.49
C PRO A 84 -1.65 -18.10 2.01
N GLY A 85 -2.90 -18.10 1.52
CA GLY A 85 -3.93 -19.04 1.94
C GLY A 85 -4.58 -18.74 3.30
N LEU A 86 -4.25 -17.60 3.94
CA LEU A 86 -4.81 -17.20 5.23
C LEU A 86 -6.33 -17.09 5.19
N SER A 87 -6.90 -16.50 4.14
CA SER A 87 -8.34 -16.35 3.98
C SER A 87 -9.07 -17.69 3.92
N GLU A 88 -8.57 -18.64 3.14
CA GLU A 88 -9.09 -20.00 3.00
C GLU A 88 -8.96 -20.77 4.32
N LEU A 89 -7.83 -20.58 5.01
CA LEU A 89 -7.57 -21.21 6.29
C LEU A 89 -8.48 -20.69 7.41
N LEU A 90 -8.74 -19.37 7.44
CA LEU A 90 -9.71 -18.76 8.34
C LEU A 90 -11.11 -19.37 8.16
N LEU A 91 -11.58 -19.43 6.90
CA LEU A 91 -12.88 -19.96 6.56
C LEU A 91 -13.00 -21.46 6.88
N SER A 92 -11.99 -22.26 6.51
CA SER A 92 -11.99 -23.71 6.77
C SER A 92 -11.93 -24.06 8.27
N ARG A 93 -11.47 -23.14 9.13
CA ARG A 93 -11.48 -23.30 10.59
C ARG A 93 -12.78 -22.86 11.26
N GLY A 94 -13.83 -22.56 10.49
CA GLY A 94 -15.14 -22.18 11.03
C GLY A 94 -15.17 -20.76 11.62
N PHE A 95 -14.23 -19.90 11.24
CA PHE A 95 -14.29 -18.46 11.49
C PHE A 95 -14.99 -17.76 10.33
N THR A 96 -16.25 -18.15 10.12
CA THR A 96 -17.14 -17.47 9.19
C THR A 96 -17.41 -16.05 9.69
N LEU A 97 -17.52 -15.09 8.76
CA LEU A 97 -17.55 -13.68 9.12
C LEU A 97 -18.82 -13.25 9.86
N ASP A 98 -19.92 -13.99 9.72
CA ASP A 98 -21.16 -13.78 10.48
C ASP A 98 -20.98 -13.85 12.01
N ARG A 99 -19.90 -14.48 12.48
CA ARG A 99 -19.55 -14.50 13.92
C ARG A 99 -18.98 -13.19 14.44
N PHE A 100 -18.51 -12.30 13.56
CA PHE A 100 -18.00 -10.98 13.93
C PHE A 100 -19.18 -9.99 14.06
N ILE A 101 -20.07 -10.26 15.01
CA ILE A 101 -21.36 -9.58 15.15
C ILE A 101 -21.27 -8.06 15.33
N CYS A 102 -20.13 -7.53 15.78
CA CYS A 102 -19.86 -6.11 15.98
C CYS A 102 -19.00 -5.49 14.87
N LEU A 103 -18.71 -6.22 13.79
CA LEU A 103 -17.81 -5.75 12.74
C LEU A 103 -18.40 -4.55 12.01
N GLN A 104 -17.63 -3.47 11.99
CA GLN A 104 -17.95 -2.21 11.33
C GLN A 104 -17.08 -1.99 10.09
N SER A 105 -15.85 -2.49 10.10
CA SER A 105 -14.87 -2.30 9.04
C SER A 105 -14.19 -3.62 8.67
N LEU A 106 -14.18 -3.94 7.37
CA LEU A 106 -13.46 -5.08 6.81
C LEU A 106 -12.47 -4.60 5.74
N SER A 107 -11.20 -4.99 5.87
CA SER A 107 -10.18 -4.71 4.87
C SER A 107 -9.54 -6.01 4.37
N LEU A 108 -9.66 -6.26 3.06
CA LEU A 108 -9.13 -7.42 2.36
C LEU A 108 -8.00 -6.97 1.43
N HIS A 109 -6.81 -7.51 1.63
CA HIS A 109 -5.60 -7.15 0.90
C HIS A 109 -5.06 -8.32 0.07
N SER A 110 -4.72 -8.07 -1.19
CA SER A 110 -4.04 -9.03 -2.06
C SER A 110 -4.67 -10.43 -2.08
N ILE A 111 -6.00 -10.53 -1.96
CA ILE A 111 -6.70 -11.81 -2.10
C ILE A 111 -6.91 -12.04 -3.60
N ASP A 112 -6.14 -12.97 -4.16
CA ASP A 112 -6.07 -13.23 -5.60
C ASP A 112 -7.21 -14.14 -6.11
N ASP A 113 -7.87 -14.90 -5.23
CA ASP A 113 -8.99 -15.77 -5.61
C ASP A 113 -10.35 -15.06 -5.47
N VAL A 114 -11.02 -14.79 -6.60
CA VAL A 114 -12.35 -14.19 -6.61
C VAL A 114 -13.40 -15.10 -6.01
N GLY A 115 -13.19 -16.43 -6.06
CA GLY A 115 -14.05 -17.38 -5.37
C GLY A 115 -14.07 -17.14 -3.86
N THR A 116 -12.89 -17.02 -3.24
CA THR A 116 -12.69 -16.69 -1.83
C THR A 116 -13.26 -15.31 -1.50
N LEU A 117 -13.00 -14.29 -2.32
CA LEU A 117 -13.59 -12.96 -2.14
C LEU A 117 -15.12 -13.01 -2.13
N ASN A 118 -15.72 -13.68 -3.11
CA ASN A 118 -17.18 -13.85 -3.18
C ASN A 118 -17.75 -14.54 -1.94
N LYS A 119 -17.11 -15.61 -1.47
CA LYS A 119 -17.52 -16.31 -0.24
C LYS A 119 -17.46 -15.37 0.97
N ILE A 120 -16.41 -14.57 1.09
CA ILE A 120 -16.24 -13.59 2.15
C ILE A 120 -17.36 -12.53 2.11
N ILE A 121 -17.59 -11.90 0.96
CA ILE A 121 -18.62 -10.86 0.81
C ILE A 121 -20.03 -11.43 1.03
N TYR A 122 -20.29 -12.66 0.57
CA TYR A 122 -21.57 -13.32 0.81
C TYR A 122 -21.86 -13.46 2.31
N GLN A 123 -20.87 -13.85 3.12
CA GLN A 123 -21.01 -13.92 4.58
C GLN A 123 -21.25 -12.55 5.22
N CYS A 124 -20.70 -11.48 4.64
CA CYS A 124 -20.90 -10.11 5.13
C CYS A 124 -22.35 -9.63 5.06
N ARG A 125 -23.23 -10.28 4.29
CA ARG A 125 -24.67 -9.95 4.25
C ARG A 125 -25.36 -10.10 5.62
N HIS A 126 -24.79 -10.93 6.50
CA HIS A 126 -25.30 -11.15 7.85
C HIS A 126 -24.74 -10.16 8.89
N LEU A 127 -23.90 -9.20 8.47
CA LEU A 127 -23.25 -8.24 9.38
C LEU A 127 -24.03 -6.92 9.41
N PRO A 128 -24.85 -6.67 10.45
CA PRO A 128 -25.74 -5.51 10.47
C PRO A 128 -25.02 -4.18 10.66
N TYR A 129 -23.76 -4.20 11.14
CA TYR A 129 -22.98 -2.99 11.43
C TYR A 129 -21.86 -2.72 10.43
N LEU A 130 -21.69 -3.57 9.40
CA LEU A 130 -20.61 -3.42 8.43
C LEU A 130 -20.85 -2.18 7.56
N THR A 131 -20.16 -1.11 7.91
CA THR A 131 -20.31 0.22 7.29
C THR A 131 -19.17 0.54 6.33
N HIS A 132 -18.01 -0.10 6.50
CA HIS A 132 -16.80 0.14 5.72
C HIS A 132 -16.27 -1.17 5.13
N LEU A 133 -16.03 -1.16 3.83
CA LEU A 133 -15.38 -2.26 3.10
C LEU A 133 -14.22 -1.73 2.27
N ASN A 134 -13.05 -2.30 2.47
CA ASN A 134 -11.86 -2.01 1.68
C ASN A 134 -11.37 -3.29 0.99
N ILE A 135 -11.28 -3.26 -0.33
CA ILE A 135 -10.68 -4.29 -1.17
C ILE A 135 -9.44 -3.67 -1.82
N ILE A 136 -8.26 -4.18 -1.50
CA ILE A 136 -6.98 -3.53 -1.84
C ILE A 136 -6.06 -4.53 -2.53
N LYS A 137 -5.59 -4.21 -3.73
CA LYS A 137 -4.63 -5.01 -4.52
C LYS A 137 -5.09 -6.44 -4.82
N SER A 138 -6.40 -6.72 -4.85
CA SER A 138 -6.91 -8.03 -5.24
C SER A 138 -6.82 -8.25 -6.75
N THR A 139 -5.95 -9.16 -7.19
CA THR A 139 -5.75 -9.43 -8.62
C THR A 139 -6.57 -10.63 -9.08
N ASP A 140 -7.56 -10.41 -9.95
CA ASP A 140 -8.13 -11.48 -10.76
C ASP A 140 -7.71 -11.28 -12.21
N ARG A 141 -6.66 -11.99 -12.65
CA ARG A 141 -6.32 -12.03 -14.08
C ARG A 141 -6.96 -13.20 -14.81
N GLU A 142 -7.71 -14.08 -14.15
CA GLU A 142 -8.42 -15.15 -14.85
C GLU A 142 -9.59 -14.62 -15.69
N ARG A 143 -9.89 -13.30 -15.64
CA ARG A 143 -10.89 -12.61 -16.48
C ARG A 143 -12.23 -13.35 -16.50
N ARG A 144 -12.59 -14.02 -15.39
CA ARG A 144 -13.91 -14.64 -15.26
C ARG A 144 -14.89 -13.53 -14.94
N ILE A 145 -15.29 -12.79 -15.98
CA ILE A 145 -16.16 -11.61 -15.87
C ILE A 145 -17.36 -11.92 -14.98
N ASN A 146 -18.02 -13.07 -15.19
CA ASN A 146 -19.19 -13.49 -14.41
C ASN A 146 -18.95 -13.53 -12.90
N SER A 147 -17.81 -14.08 -12.43
CA SER A 147 -17.54 -14.12 -10.98
C SER A 147 -17.24 -12.74 -10.40
N LEU A 148 -16.69 -11.82 -11.21
CA LEU A 148 -16.51 -10.42 -10.81
C LEU A 148 -17.83 -9.64 -10.80
N VAL A 149 -18.75 -9.93 -11.72
CA VAL A 149 -20.10 -9.34 -11.71
C VAL A 149 -20.84 -9.72 -10.43
N ASP A 150 -20.86 -11.01 -10.09
CA ASP A 150 -21.48 -11.50 -8.86
C ASP A 150 -20.84 -10.85 -7.63
N PHE A 151 -19.51 -10.69 -7.64
CA PHE A 151 -18.76 -10.03 -6.58
C PHE A 151 -19.19 -8.58 -6.38
N LEU A 152 -19.25 -7.78 -7.43
CA LEU A 152 -19.70 -6.39 -7.32
C LEU A 152 -21.16 -6.29 -6.88
N ASN A 153 -22.05 -7.10 -7.46
CA ASN A 153 -23.45 -7.13 -7.04
C ASN A 153 -23.61 -7.55 -5.57
N ASN A 154 -22.80 -8.50 -5.09
CA ASN A 154 -22.76 -8.88 -3.69
C ASN A 154 -22.35 -7.71 -2.79
N ILE A 155 -21.36 -6.90 -3.19
CA ILE A 155 -20.97 -5.69 -2.45
C ILE A 155 -22.10 -4.67 -2.42
N TRP A 156 -22.73 -4.38 -3.58
CA TRP A 156 -23.82 -3.40 -3.67
C TRP A 156 -25.07 -3.84 -2.88
N SER A 157 -25.25 -5.15 -2.67
CA SER A 157 -26.34 -5.71 -1.86
C SER A 157 -26.16 -5.55 -0.34
N LEU A 158 -24.98 -5.13 0.14
CA LEU A 158 -24.72 -4.97 1.58
C LEU A 158 -25.52 -3.80 2.16
N SER A 159 -26.50 -4.13 3.01
CA SER A 159 -27.53 -3.19 3.46
C SER A 159 -27.04 -2.09 4.40
N ALA A 160 -25.96 -2.33 5.14
CA ALA A 160 -25.35 -1.38 6.08
C ALA A 160 -24.17 -0.59 5.47
N LEU A 161 -23.70 -0.97 4.29
CA LEU A 161 -22.47 -0.43 3.71
C LEU A 161 -22.63 1.04 3.32
N THR A 162 -21.73 1.89 3.82
CA THR A 162 -21.72 3.33 3.55
C THR A 162 -20.44 3.79 2.86
N HIS A 163 -19.32 3.12 3.12
CA HIS A 163 -18.00 3.42 2.58
C HIS A 163 -17.46 2.18 1.89
N CYS A 164 -17.16 2.30 0.60
CA CYS A 164 -16.61 1.22 -0.21
C CYS A 164 -15.36 1.71 -0.92
N ASN A 165 -14.24 1.01 -0.74
CA ASN A 165 -13.00 1.25 -1.46
C ASN A 165 -12.60 -0.01 -2.22
N LEU A 166 -12.55 0.10 -3.55
CA LEU A 166 -12.13 -0.94 -4.47
C LEU A 166 -10.87 -0.43 -5.17
N SER A 167 -9.72 -0.90 -4.73
CA SER A 167 -8.43 -0.49 -5.28
C SER A 167 -7.67 -1.71 -5.78
N GLY A 168 -7.17 -1.64 -7.02
CA GLY A 168 -6.32 -2.72 -7.57
C GLY A 168 -7.08 -3.93 -8.10
N LEU A 169 -8.39 -3.81 -8.33
CA LEU A 169 -9.12 -4.71 -9.21
C LEU A 169 -8.70 -4.39 -10.65
N TYR A 170 -8.02 -5.32 -11.32
CA TYR A 170 -7.66 -5.16 -12.72
C TYR A 170 -8.80 -5.67 -13.60
N ALA A 171 -9.71 -4.78 -13.95
CA ALA A 171 -10.86 -5.10 -14.79
C ALA A 171 -10.99 -4.12 -15.95
N ASP A 172 -11.67 -4.57 -16.99
CA ASP A 172 -12.12 -3.72 -18.09
C ASP A 172 -13.30 -2.84 -17.63
N GLU A 173 -13.51 -1.71 -18.31
CA GLU A 173 -14.62 -0.77 -18.03
C GLU A 173 -15.99 -1.46 -18.11
N ALA A 174 -16.11 -2.47 -18.97
CA ALA A 174 -17.32 -3.28 -19.14
C ALA A 174 -17.80 -3.90 -17.82
N LEU A 175 -16.90 -4.15 -16.86
CA LEU A 175 -17.27 -4.70 -15.55
C LEU A 175 -18.22 -3.76 -14.78
N LEU A 176 -17.99 -2.45 -14.82
CA LEU A 176 -18.85 -1.50 -14.10
C LEU A 176 -20.25 -1.40 -14.71
N LEU A 177 -20.37 -1.62 -16.03
CA LEU A 177 -21.66 -1.68 -16.74
C LEU A 177 -22.49 -2.91 -16.36
N THR A 178 -21.87 -3.93 -15.75
CA THR A 178 -22.59 -5.15 -15.34
C THR A 178 -23.28 -5.04 -13.98
N ILE A 179 -23.02 -3.98 -13.22
CA ILE A 179 -23.68 -3.75 -11.92
C ILE A 179 -25.19 -3.64 -12.17
N SER A 180 -25.97 -4.45 -11.47
CA SER A 180 -27.42 -4.53 -11.64
C SER A 180 -28.18 -4.35 -10.33
N ILE A 181 -27.47 -4.29 -9.20
CA ILE A 181 -28.05 -4.07 -7.87
C ILE A 181 -27.84 -2.62 -7.44
N VAL A 182 -28.92 -1.95 -7.04
CA VAL A 182 -28.85 -0.59 -6.51
C VAL A 182 -28.40 -0.63 -5.06
N SER A 183 -27.32 0.08 -4.74
CA SER A 183 -26.87 0.18 -3.36
C SER A 183 -27.80 1.07 -2.54
N PRO A 184 -28.29 0.62 -1.37
CA PRO A 184 -29.24 1.39 -0.57
C PRO A 184 -28.59 2.49 0.28
N ARG A 185 -27.27 2.44 0.50
CA ARG A 185 -26.60 3.25 1.53
C ARG A 185 -25.19 3.75 1.21
N ILE A 186 -24.54 3.30 0.14
CA ILE A 186 -23.19 3.78 -0.19
C ILE A 186 -23.23 5.31 -0.40
N LYS A 187 -22.40 6.01 0.39
CA LYS A 187 -22.20 7.45 0.36
C LYS A 187 -20.80 7.81 -0.12
N CYS A 188 -19.82 6.96 0.15
CA CYS A 188 -18.43 7.17 -0.22
C CYS A 188 -17.95 5.97 -1.04
N LEU A 189 -17.57 6.21 -2.29
CA LEU A 189 -17.12 5.19 -3.22
C LEU A 189 -15.75 5.58 -3.79
N SER A 190 -14.78 4.70 -3.62
CA SER A 190 -13.47 4.80 -4.25
C SER A 190 -13.28 3.59 -5.16
N ILE A 191 -13.08 3.82 -6.45
CA ILE A 191 -12.78 2.78 -7.45
C ILE A 191 -11.51 3.19 -8.16
N GLN A 192 -10.40 2.52 -7.86
CA GLN A 192 -9.08 2.83 -8.42
C GLN A 192 -8.58 1.67 -9.28
N ASN A 193 -7.90 2.01 -10.38
CA ASN A 193 -7.34 1.08 -11.36
C ASN A 193 -8.37 0.34 -12.23
N ILE A 194 -9.64 0.78 -12.24
CA ILE A 194 -10.63 0.38 -13.23
C ILE A 194 -10.87 1.60 -14.13
N PRO A 195 -10.50 1.55 -15.43
CA PRO A 195 -10.80 2.64 -16.34
C PRO A 195 -12.32 2.81 -16.46
N CYS A 196 -12.79 4.06 -16.45
CA CYS A 196 -14.21 4.38 -16.50
C CYS A 196 -14.48 5.45 -17.58
N THR A 197 -15.36 5.16 -18.54
CA THR A 197 -15.95 6.18 -19.43
C THR A 197 -17.08 6.95 -18.73
N LEU A 198 -17.57 8.04 -19.33
CA LEU A 198 -18.69 8.79 -18.75
C LEU A 198 -19.98 7.96 -18.78
N ASN A 199 -20.20 7.14 -19.80
CA ASN A 199 -21.29 6.16 -19.82
C ASN A 199 -21.21 5.17 -18.64
N CYS A 200 -20.02 4.60 -18.39
CA CYS A 200 -19.81 3.72 -17.23
C CYS A 200 -20.08 4.44 -15.91
N LEU A 201 -19.65 5.70 -15.80
CA LEU A 201 -19.90 6.52 -14.63
C LEU A 201 -21.40 6.81 -14.44
N SER A 202 -22.12 7.16 -15.51
CA SER A 202 -23.58 7.36 -15.50
C SER A 202 -24.30 6.12 -14.95
N HIS A 203 -23.93 4.95 -15.45
CA HIS A 203 -24.44 3.67 -14.97
C HIS A 203 -24.14 3.47 -13.48
N LEU A 204 -22.88 3.63 -13.07
CA LEU A 204 -22.45 3.49 -11.68
C LEU A 204 -23.25 4.40 -10.73
N LEU A 205 -23.48 5.66 -11.12
CA LEU A 205 -24.23 6.65 -10.35
C LEU A 205 -25.70 6.27 -10.21
N LYS A 206 -26.32 5.75 -11.28
CA LYS A 206 -27.70 5.23 -11.25
C LYS A 206 -27.87 4.10 -10.23
N PHE A 207 -26.87 3.23 -10.09
CA PHE A 207 -26.86 2.14 -9.11
C PHE A 207 -26.30 2.53 -7.74
N THR A 208 -25.91 3.80 -7.56
CA THR A 208 -25.38 4.32 -6.28
C THR A 208 -26.00 5.69 -5.95
N PRO A 209 -27.34 5.80 -5.85
CA PRO A 209 -28.04 7.09 -5.89
C PRO A 209 -27.81 8.00 -4.68
N ARG A 210 -27.23 7.48 -3.58
CA ARG A 210 -26.94 8.23 -2.35
C ARG A 210 -25.49 8.71 -2.24
N LEU A 211 -24.75 8.61 -3.34
CA LEU A 211 -23.33 8.94 -3.37
C LEU A 211 -23.10 10.44 -3.07
N GLN A 212 -22.20 10.70 -2.13
CA GLN A 212 -21.76 12.03 -1.70
C GLN A 212 -20.29 12.27 -2.02
N GLN A 213 -19.48 11.21 -2.04
CA GLN A 213 -18.06 11.26 -2.33
C GLN A 213 -17.68 10.19 -3.35
N LEU A 214 -16.99 10.59 -4.42
CA LEU A 214 -16.50 9.69 -5.45
C LEU A 214 -14.98 9.85 -5.63
N CYS A 215 -14.25 8.74 -5.63
CA CYS A 215 -12.86 8.70 -6.09
C CYS A 215 -12.74 7.71 -7.25
N THR A 216 -12.35 8.14 -8.45
CA THR A 216 -12.24 7.23 -9.59
C THR A 216 -11.25 7.67 -10.68
N THR A 217 -11.07 6.84 -11.71
CA THR A 217 -10.25 7.12 -12.89
C THR A 217 -11.14 7.19 -14.12
N ILE A 218 -11.17 8.33 -14.79
CA ILE A 218 -12.04 8.59 -15.94
C ILE A 218 -11.19 8.74 -17.20
N TYR A 219 -11.46 7.91 -18.21
CA TYR A 219 -10.89 8.02 -19.54
C TYR A 219 -11.99 8.21 -20.57
N SER A 220 -12.11 9.42 -21.12
CA SER A 220 -13.19 9.79 -22.04
C SER A 220 -12.63 10.55 -23.26
N TYR A 221 -12.27 9.78 -24.29
CA TYR A 221 -11.76 10.30 -25.56
C TYR A 221 -12.82 10.32 -26.67
N LEU A 222 -13.99 9.73 -26.43
CA LEU A 222 -15.07 9.66 -27.41
C LEU A 222 -15.90 10.94 -27.38
N VAL A 223 -16.16 11.52 -28.56
CA VAL A 223 -16.88 12.80 -28.73
C VAL A 223 -18.31 12.75 -28.18
N ASN A 224 -18.94 11.57 -28.22
CA ASN A 224 -20.35 11.39 -27.83
C ASN A 224 -20.52 10.86 -26.39
N ASP A 225 -19.45 10.77 -25.61
CA ASP A 225 -19.51 10.32 -24.22
C ASP A 225 -20.09 11.44 -23.36
N HIS A 226 -21.23 11.18 -22.72
CA HIS A 226 -21.94 12.15 -21.90
C HIS A 226 -22.57 11.48 -20.69
N LEU A 227 -22.69 12.25 -19.60
CA LEU A 227 -23.51 11.81 -18.47
C LEU A 227 -24.97 11.99 -18.82
N GLU A 228 -25.79 11.01 -18.44
CA GLU A 228 -27.23 11.00 -18.74
C GLU A 228 -28.07 11.60 -17.59
N CYS A 229 -27.48 11.82 -16.41
CA CYS A 229 -28.22 12.27 -15.23
C CYS A 229 -27.42 13.22 -14.33
N VAL A 230 -28.13 14.18 -13.72
CA VAL A 230 -27.59 15.07 -12.70
C VAL A 230 -27.41 14.30 -11.40
N VAL A 231 -26.30 14.52 -10.71
CA VAL A 231 -25.98 13.88 -9.43
C VAL A 231 -26.04 14.90 -8.29
N PRO A 232 -27.23 15.23 -7.77
CA PRO A 232 -27.39 16.37 -6.87
C PRO A 232 -26.76 16.16 -5.49
N LEU A 233 -26.52 14.92 -5.06
CA LEU A 233 -25.97 14.63 -3.73
C LEU A 233 -24.44 14.61 -3.69
N LEU A 234 -23.77 14.60 -4.85
CA LEU A 234 -22.32 14.51 -4.92
C LEU A 234 -21.69 15.85 -4.53
N GLN A 235 -20.91 15.83 -3.45
CA GLN A 235 -20.28 17.03 -2.87
C GLN A 235 -18.77 17.04 -3.02
N SER A 236 -18.15 15.86 -3.16
CA SER A 236 -16.70 15.70 -3.28
C SER A 236 -16.37 14.72 -4.38
N ILE A 237 -15.46 15.10 -5.27
CA ILE A 237 -14.95 14.22 -6.32
C ILE A 237 -13.42 14.26 -6.37
N LYS A 238 -12.80 13.08 -6.41
CA LYS A 238 -11.37 12.89 -6.64
C LYS A 238 -11.17 12.06 -7.90
N ILE A 239 -10.65 12.64 -8.97
CA ILE A 239 -10.52 11.94 -10.26
C ILE A 239 -9.11 11.98 -10.82
N VAL A 240 -8.70 10.87 -11.43
CA VAL A 240 -7.64 10.86 -12.43
C VAL A 240 -8.33 10.94 -13.79
N PHE A 241 -8.07 11.97 -14.58
CA PHE A 241 -8.78 12.26 -15.82
C PHE A 241 -7.85 12.24 -17.03
N GLY A 242 -8.23 11.49 -18.06
CA GLY A 242 -7.66 11.57 -19.40
C GLY A 242 -8.78 11.68 -20.44
N GLY A 243 -8.81 12.75 -21.22
CA GLY A 243 -9.92 12.99 -22.14
C GLY A 243 -9.87 14.36 -22.79
N THR A 244 -10.99 14.77 -23.39
CA THR A 244 -11.12 16.08 -24.05
C THR A 244 -11.72 17.13 -23.13
N LEU A 245 -11.59 18.41 -23.49
CA LEU A 245 -12.30 19.51 -22.80
C LEU A 245 -13.81 19.29 -22.80
N ASN A 246 -14.40 18.89 -23.93
CA ASN A 246 -15.84 18.63 -24.03
C ASN A 246 -16.29 17.54 -23.06
N SER A 247 -15.50 16.46 -22.91
CA SER A 247 -15.77 15.41 -21.94
C SER A 247 -15.71 15.92 -20.49
N LEU A 248 -14.78 16.82 -20.17
CA LEU A 248 -14.70 17.44 -18.84
C LEU A 248 -15.87 18.41 -18.59
N ASN A 249 -16.25 19.23 -19.57
CA ASN A 249 -17.45 20.07 -19.51
C ASN A 249 -18.68 19.20 -19.24
N ASN A 250 -18.81 18.12 -20.01
CA ASN A 250 -19.88 17.14 -19.86
C ASN A 250 -19.88 16.48 -18.49
N LEU A 251 -18.72 16.24 -17.87
CA LEU A 251 -18.66 15.70 -16.52
C LEU A 251 -19.15 16.72 -15.47
N LEU A 252 -18.61 17.94 -15.52
CA LEU A 252 -18.80 18.93 -14.47
C LEU A 252 -20.21 19.54 -14.47
N GLN A 253 -20.82 19.73 -15.65
CA GLN A 253 -22.16 20.33 -15.75
C GLN A 253 -23.26 19.52 -15.04
N TYR A 254 -23.10 18.20 -14.90
CA TYR A 254 -24.08 17.32 -14.23
C TYR A 254 -23.81 17.17 -12.72
N MET A 255 -22.83 17.88 -12.18
CA MET A 255 -22.44 17.80 -10.76
C MET A 255 -22.36 19.20 -10.11
N PRO A 256 -23.45 19.99 -10.14
CA PRO A 256 -23.41 21.41 -9.76
C PRO A 256 -23.16 21.66 -8.26
N ASN A 257 -23.34 20.65 -7.41
CA ASN A 257 -23.20 20.76 -5.96
C ASN A 257 -21.82 20.35 -5.42
N ILE A 258 -20.83 20.15 -6.31
CA ILE A 258 -19.46 19.85 -5.89
C ILE A 258 -18.90 21.05 -5.12
N SER A 259 -18.48 20.78 -3.89
CA SER A 259 -17.78 21.72 -3.02
C SER A 259 -16.27 21.43 -2.96
N ARG A 260 -15.84 20.21 -3.32
CA ARG A 260 -14.46 19.75 -3.31
C ARG A 260 -14.11 18.97 -4.58
N LEU A 261 -13.16 19.48 -5.35
CA LEU A 261 -12.65 18.85 -6.57
C LEU A 261 -11.15 18.60 -6.40
N THR A 262 -10.75 17.33 -6.39
CA THR A 262 -9.36 16.90 -6.54
C THR A 262 -9.22 16.24 -7.91
N ILE A 263 -8.39 16.77 -8.79
CA ILE A 263 -8.23 16.25 -10.14
C ILE A 263 -6.75 16.12 -10.51
N THR A 264 -6.38 14.94 -11.00
CA THR A 264 -5.12 14.69 -11.69
C THR A 264 -5.39 14.53 -13.17
N THR A 265 -4.93 15.44 -14.02
CA THR A 265 -5.00 15.27 -15.48
C THR A 265 -3.72 14.63 -16.01
N VAL A 266 -3.87 13.69 -16.95
CA VAL A 266 -2.74 12.97 -17.57
C VAL A 266 -2.78 13.19 -19.07
N GLN A 267 -1.74 13.82 -19.63
CA GLN A 267 -1.64 14.16 -21.05
C GLN A 267 -2.77 15.08 -21.56
N VAL A 268 -3.38 15.86 -20.67
CA VAL A 268 -4.41 16.84 -21.00
C VAL A 268 -3.95 18.23 -20.58
N TYR A 269 -3.90 19.14 -21.55
CA TYR A 269 -3.50 20.53 -21.36
C TYR A 269 -4.73 21.43 -21.22
N PHE A 270 -4.88 22.06 -20.06
CA PHE A 270 -5.86 23.12 -19.80
C PHE A 270 -5.16 24.31 -19.16
N ASP A 271 -5.30 25.48 -19.76
CA ASP A 271 -4.77 26.71 -19.19
C ASP A 271 -5.67 27.24 -18.06
N GLY A 272 -5.18 28.24 -17.33
CA GLY A 272 -5.89 28.84 -16.20
C GLY A 272 -7.19 29.52 -16.59
N LYS A 273 -7.31 30.02 -17.83
CA LYS A 273 -8.57 30.61 -18.35
C LYS A 273 -9.63 29.53 -18.58
N THR A 274 -9.22 28.40 -19.15
CA THR A 274 -10.10 27.24 -19.36
C THR A 274 -10.62 26.71 -18.03
N TRP A 275 -9.74 26.55 -17.03
CA TRP A 275 -10.14 26.15 -15.68
C TRP A 275 -11.05 27.17 -14.98
N GLU A 276 -10.73 28.47 -15.09
CA GLU A 276 -11.55 29.56 -14.56
C GLU A 276 -12.97 29.53 -15.13
N GLN A 277 -13.09 29.36 -16.45
CA GLN A 277 -14.38 29.23 -17.12
C GLN A 277 -15.13 27.98 -16.65
N LEU A 278 -14.49 26.81 -16.65
CA LEU A 278 -15.07 25.55 -16.17
C LEU A 278 -15.65 25.66 -14.76
N ILE A 279 -14.90 26.28 -13.85
CA ILE A 279 -15.30 26.43 -12.45
C ILE A 279 -16.45 27.43 -12.33
N SER A 280 -16.38 28.55 -13.04
CA SER A 280 -17.40 29.60 -13.00
C SER A 280 -18.72 29.14 -13.60
N ASP A 281 -18.67 28.41 -14.71
CA ASP A 281 -19.86 27.97 -15.45
C ASP A 281 -20.56 26.79 -14.75
N TYR A 282 -19.79 25.84 -14.19
CA TYR A 282 -20.35 24.56 -13.72
C TYR A 282 -20.21 24.29 -12.22
N LEU A 283 -19.27 24.93 -11.52
CA LEU A 283 -18.94 24.60 -10.13
C LEU A 283 -18.99 25.84 -9.20
N PRO A 284 -20.13 26.58 -9.16
CA PRO A 284 -20.21 27.82 -8.39
C PRO A 284 -19.98 27.62 -6.87
N GLN A 285 -20.28 26.43 -6.35
CA GLN A 285 -20.14 26.08 -4.93
C GLN A 285 -18.74 25.53 -4.55
N LEU A 286 -17.79 25.51 -5.49
CA LEU A 286 -16.47 24.94 -5.25
C LEU A 286 -15.70 25.76 -4.20
N THR A 287 -15.29 25.11 -3.12
CA THR A 287 -14.51 25.71 -2.03
C THR A 287 -13.08 25.19 -1.96
N VAL A 288 -12.88 23.94 -2.35
CA VAL A 288 -11.56 23.29 -2.39
C VAL A 288 -11.29 22.81 -3.80
N PHE A 289 -10.27 23.39 -4.42
CA PHE A 289 -9.77 22.96 -5.72
C PHE A 289 -8.33 22.48 -5.58
N GLN A 290 -8.11 21.22 -5.94
CA GLN A 290 -6.83 20.55 -5.88
C GLN A 290 -6.50 19.97 -7.25
N LEU A 291 -5.60 20.62 -7.96
CA LEU A 291 -5.20 20.23 -9.32
C LEU A 291 -3.78 19.65 -9.31
N LYS A 292 -3.58 18.56 -10.03
CA LYS A 292 -2.29 18.10 -10.55
C LYS A 292 -2.48 17.87 -12.05
N MET A 293 -1.62 18.43 -12.88
CA MET A 293 -1.70 18.33 -14.32
C MET A 293 -0.34 17.92 -14.85
N GLU A 294 -0.27 16.73 -15.43
CA GLU A 294 0.93 16.14 -16.04
C GLU A 294 0.80 16.24 -17.56
N VAL A 295 1.65 17.06 -18.19
CA VAL A 295 1.50 17.43 -19.61
C VAL A 295 2.80 17.23 -20.35
N GLU A 296 2.68 16.68 -21.55
CA GLU A 296 3.73 16.61 -22.58
C GLU A 296 3.49 17.75 -23.59
N PHE A 297 4.48 18.61 -23.82
CA PHE A 297 4.38 19.69 -24.81
C PHE A 297 5.01 19.29 -26.14
N ARG A 298 4.22 19.33 -27.23
CA ARG A 298 4.68 18.90 -28.58
C ARG A 298 5.12 20.05 -29.50
N GLU A 299 5.13 21.28 -29.01
CA GLU A 299 5.45 22.45 -29.82
C GLU A 299 6.95 22.47 -30.20
N VAL A 300 7.24 22.50 -31.51
CA VAL A 300 8.61 22.32 -32.04
C VAL A 300 9.43 23.62 -32.05
N ASN A 301 8.78 24.79 -32.06
CA ASN A 301 9.45 26.08 -32.28
C ASN A 301 9.46 27.02 -31.05
N ILE A 302 9.11 26.50 -29.88
CA ILE A 302 8.99 27.27 -28.64
C ILE A 302 9.78 26.56 -27.55
N THR A 303 10.51 27.34 -26.74
CA THR A 303 11.22 26.78 -25.58
C THR A 303 10.22 26.32 -24.52
N LEU A 304 10.52 25.26 -23.80
CA LEU A 304 9.63 24.77 -22.74
C LEU A 304 9.35 25.87 -21.70
N GLU A 305 10.34 26.70 -21.38
CA GLU A 305 10.19 27.81 -20.45
C GLU A 305 9.16 28.85 -20.92
N ASP A 306 9.17 29.25 -22.20
CA ASP A 306 8.18 30.19 -22.74
C ASP A 306 6.75 29.64 -22.71
N ILE A 307 6.61 28.31 -22.85
CA ILE A 307 5.32 27.62 -22.71
C ILE A 307 4.85 27.67 -21.26
N ILE A 308 5.75 27.38 -20.31
CA ILE A 308 5.44 27.44 -18.88
C ILE A 308 5.08 28.87 -18.45
N ASP A 309 5.78 29.89 -18.94
CA ASP A 309 5.48 31.28 -18.59
C ASP A 309 4.10 31.71 -19.10
N ARG A 310 3.73 31.31 -20.32
CA ARG A 310 2.37 31.51 -20.84
C ARG A 310 1.32 30.75 -20.03
N LEU A 311 1.60 29.50 -19.67
CA LEU A 311 0.72 28.71 -18.84
C LEU A 311 0.51 29.37 -17.48
N LEU A 312 1.57 29.76 -16.77
CA LEU A 312 1.45 30.41 -15.46
C LEU A 312 0.78 31.77 -15.54
N ALA A 313 1.04 32.56 -16.58
CA ALA A 313 0.35 33.84 -16.81
C ALA A 313 -1.17 33.67 -16.90
N SER A 314 -1.65 32.55 -17.45
CA SER A 314 -3.10 32.26 -17.50
C SER A 314 -3.73 31.98 -16.12
N PHE A 315 -2.93 31.69 -15.09
CA PHE A 315 -3.37 31.52 -13.70
C PHE A 315 -3.15 32.78 -12.83
N GLN A 316 -2.88 33.94 -13.44
CA GLN A 316 -2.63 35.21 -12.73
C GLN A 316 -3.82 36.19 -12.82
N THR A 317 -5.03 35.70 -13.12
CA THR A 317 -6.24 36.54 -13.13
C THR A 317 -6.71 36.86 -11.69
N PRO A 318 -7.56 37.89 -11.50
CA PRO A 318 -8.16 38.18 -10.19
C PRO A 318 -8.89 36.99 -9.56
N PHE A 319 -9.52 36.16 -10.39
CA PHE A 319 -10.16 34.92 -9.97
C PHE A 319 -9.20 34.02 -9.18
N TRP A 320 -8.02 33.72 -9.74
CA TRP A 320 -7.03 32.85 -9.09
C TRP A 320 -6.36 33.52 -7.88
N LEU A 321 -5.91 34.76 -8.03
CA LEU A 321 -5.01 35.39 -7.06
C LEU A 321 -5.73 36.08 -5.88
N LYS A 322 -6.95 36.60 -6.10
CA LYS A 322 -7.68 37.42 -5.11
C LYS A 322 -8.94 36.72 -4.61
N GLU A 323 -9.78 36.24 -5.53
CA GLU A 323 -11.10 35.68 -5.18
C GLU A 323 -10.97 34.28 -4.57
N ARG A 324 -10.26 33.38 -5.25
CA ARG A 324 -10.12 31.98 -4.84
C ARG A 324 -8.86 31.70 -4.05
N GLN A 325 -7.81 32.50 -4.27
CA GLN A 325 -6.47 32.31 -3.66
C GLN A 325 -5.89 30.90 -3.90
N TRP A 326 -6.23 30.30 -5.05
CA TRP A 326 -5.70 29.01 -5.47
C TRP A 326 -4.44 29.23 -6.30
N TYR A 327 -3.30 29.33 -5.61
CA TYR A 327 -2.02 29.48 -6.28
C TYR A 327 -1.58 28.17 -6.94
N VAL A 328 -0.88 28.28 -8.06
CA VAL A 328 -0.32 27.13 -8.77
C VAL A 328 1.20 27.19 -8.83
N ARG A 329 1.80 26.04 -9.04
CA ARG A 329 3.23 25.86 -9.27
C ARG A 329 3.44 24.87 -10.40
N CYS A 330 4.41 25.16 -11.26
CA CYS A 330 4.83 24.25 -12.30
C CYS A 330 6.25 23.75 -12.03
N HIS A 331 6.49 22.47 -12.30
CA HIS A 331 7.79 21.80 -12.28
C HIS A 331 8.05 21.19 -13.64
N TRP A 332 9.23 21.37 -14.20
CA TRP A 332 9.60 20.79 -15.48
C TRP A 332 11.11 20.56 -15.53
N ASN A 333 11.56 19.70 -16.44
CA ASN A 333 12.98 19.50 -16.72
C ASN A 333 13.31 20.12 -18.09
N PRO A 334 14.12 21.19 -18.17
CA PRO A 334 14.48 21.82 -19.45
C PRO A 334 15.21 20.86 -20.41
N SER A 335 15.87 19.83 -19.87
CA SER A 335 16.59 18.82 -20.64
C SER A 335 15.74 17.58 -20.97
N ASP A 336 14.45 17.56 -20.61
CA ASP A 336 13.59 16.43 -20.94
C ASP A 336 13.26 16.43 -22.45
N PRO A 337 13.66 15.38 -23.20
CA PRO A 337 13.38 15.29 -24.63
C PRO A 337 11.88 15.25 -24.94
N TYR A 338 11.06 14.80 -23.99
CA TYR A 338 9.61 14.73 -24.12
C TYR A 338 8.91 16.02 -23.66
N LYS A 339 9.67 17.01 -23.15
CA LYS A 339 9.15 18.28 -22.63
C LYS A 339 7.99 18.10 -21.62
N TRP A 340 8.14 17.19 -20.64
CA TRP A 340 7.14 17.03 -19.60
C TRP A 340 7.19 18.15 -18.57
N ALA A 341 6.01 18.55 -18.12
CA ALA A 341 5.83 19.40 -16.95
C ALA A 341 4.71 18.88 -16.06
N THR A 342 4.82 19.20 -14.77
CA THR A 342 3.78 18.97 -13.76
C THR A 342 3.35 20.30 -13.17
N LEU A 343 2.11 20.70 -13.40
CA LEU A 343 1.48 21.84 -12.74
C LEU A 343 0.60 21.36 -11.58
N TYR A 344 0.58 22.07 -10.46
CA TYR A 344 -0.31 21.73 -9.34
C TYR A 344 -0.69 22.93 -8.49
N THR A 345 -1.80 22.83 -7.76
CA THR A 345 -2.23 23.82 -6.75
C THR A 345 -1.44 23.72 -5.44
N LEU A 346 -1.28 24.84 -4.75
CA LEU A 346 -0.60 24.93 -3.44
C LEU A 346 -1.61 25.02 -2.28
N PRO A 347 -1.34 24.38 -1.12
CA PRO A 347 -0.23 23.46 -0.85
C PRO A 347 -0.37 22.12 -1.59
N TYR A 348 0.74 21.39 -1.74
CA TYR A 348 0.72 20.10 -2.43
C TYR A 348 -0.04 19.05 -1.62
N CYS A 349 -1.13 18.52 -2.19
CA CYS A 349 -2.08 17.66 -1.48
C CYS A 349 -2.07 16.18 -1.94
N PHE A 350 -1.17 15.79 -2.83
CA PHE A 350 -1.12 14.44 -3.39
C PHE A 350 -0.13 13.56 -2.63
N ASP A 351 -0.42 12.26 -2.54
CA ASP A 351 0.39 11.32 -1.77
C ASP A 351 1.75 11.01 -2.42
N GLY A 352 1.87 11.19 -3.75
CA GLY A 352 3.05 10.84 -4.53
C GLY A 352 3.68 12.04 -5.21
N PHE A 353 5.00 12.19 -5.09
CA PHE A 353 5.78 13.25 -5.73
C PHE A 353 7.00 12.66 -6.44
N ASP A 354 7.11 12.89 -7.74
CA ASP A 354 8.26 12.47 -8.55
C ASP A 354 9.12 13.67 -8.92
N CYS A 355 10.42 13.52 -8.73
CA CYS A 355 11.39 14.58 -8.92
C CYS A 355 12.56 14.10 -9.78
N SER A 356 12.97 14.93 -10.74
CA SER A 356 14.21 14.75 -11.52
C SER A 356 15.29 15.73 -11.08
N ASN A 357 16.56 15.38 -11.27
CA ASN A 357 17.71 16.19 -10.85
C ASN A 357 17.85 17.56 -11.55
N LYS A 358 17.25 17.70 -12.74
CA LYS A 358 17.36 18.89 -13.59
C LYS A 358 16.06 19.69 -13.65
N SER A 359 15.29 19.68 -12.56
CA SER A 359 13.98 20.33 -12.57
C SER A 359 14.03 21.79 -12.14
N CYS A 360 13.37 22.63 -12.93
CA CYS A 360 13.07 24.02 -12.65
C CYS A 360 11.65 24.14 -12.09
N THR A 361 11.37 25.23 -11.39
CA THR A 361 10.00 25.53 -10.94
C THR A 361 9.70 27.03 -10.96
N LYS A 362 8.43 27.37 -11.21
CA LYS A 362 7.86 28.72 -11.15
C LYS A 362 6.47 28.64 -10.53
N SER A 363 6.02 29.70 -9.88
CA SER A 363 4.75 29.73 -9.14
C SER A 363 4.03 31.07 -9.27
N THR A 364 2.71 31.06 -9.15
CA THR A 364 1.88 32.28 -9.08
C THR A 364 1.73 32.82 -7.65
N CYS A 365 2.27 32.12 -6.64
CA CYS A 365 2.17 32.56 -5.23
C CYS A 365 3.11 33.74 -4.95
N PRO A 366 2.61 34.86 -4.39
CA PRO A 366 3.44 36.00 -4.02
C PRO A 366 4.36 35.66 -2.84
N GLY A 367 5.68 35.81 -3.01
CA GLY A 367 6.66 35.50 -1.98
C GLY A 367 7.06 34.01 -1.98
N GLU A 368 8.09 33.67 -2.75
CA GLU A 368 8.55 32.28 -2.98
C GLU A 368 9.06 31.52 -1.74
N GLY A 369 9.09 32.15 -0.57
CA GLY A 369 9.76 31.65 0.64
C GLY A 369 8.97 30.64 1.49
N ASN A 370 7.63 30.75 1.57
CA ASN A 370 6.91 30.25 2.77
C ASN A 370 5.86 29.14 2.57
N TYR A 371 5.52 28.73 1.34
CA TYR A 371 4.42 27.76 1.09
C TYR A 371 4.84 26.46 0.38
N TRP A 372 6.01 25.90 0.73
CA TRP A 372 6.40 24.54 0.31
C TRP A 372 6.01 23.52 1.37
N SER A 373 4.71 23.41 1.68
CA SER A 373 4.22 22.25 2.43
C SER A 373 3.98 21.09 1.47
N CYS A 374 4.82 20.06 1.59
CA CYS A 374 4.65 18.76 0.97
C CYS A 374 4.27 17.71 2.03
N ASP A 375 3.57 18.13 3.08
CA ASP A 375 3.29 17.29 4.26
C ASP A 375 2.36 16.11 3.94
N CYS A 376 1.59 16.21 2.84
CA CYS A 376 0.74 15.14 2.32
C CYS A 376 1.53 14.06 1.55
N VAL A 377 2.77 14.34 1.12
CA VAL A 377 3.57 13.40 0.34
C VAL A 377 4.05 12.26 1.23
N LYS A 378 3.66 11.04 0.87
CA LYS A 378 4.07 9.81 1.54
C LYS A 378 4.99 8.96 0.66
N SER A 379 4.90 9.13 -0.66
CA SER A 379 5.69 8.43 -1.65
C SER A 379 6.52 9.43 -2.44
N PHE A 380 7.84 9.27 -2.42
CA PHE A 380 8.76 10.12 -3.17
C PHE A 380 9.56 9.31 -4.18
N GLY A 381 9.49 9.67 -5.45
CA GLY A 381 10.28 9.10 -6.53
C GLY A 381 11.42 10.04 -6.94
N HIS A 382 12.63 9.51 -7.02
CA HIS A 382 13.83 10.23 -7.44
C HIS A 382 14.42 9.60 -8.70
N GLY A 383 14.16 10.25 -9.84
CA GLY A 383 14.73 9.86 -11.12
C GLY A 383 16.10 10.49 -11.34
N THR A 384 17.13 9.67 -11.56
CA THR A 384 18.42 10.15 -12.08
C THR A 384 18.38 10.23 -13.61
N VAL A 385 18.65 11.40 -14.15
CA VAL A 385 19.05 11.57 -15.56
C VAL A 385 20.55 11.87 -15.56
N GLU A 386 21.27 11.23 -16.47
CA GLU A 386 22.74 11.27 -16.55
C GLU A 386 23.32 12.70 -16.52
N ASN A 387 24.49 12.76 -15.88
CA ASN A 387 25.38 13.89 -15.61
C ASN A 387 25.38 14.97 -16.71
N THR A 388 24.69 16.09 -16.48
CA THR A 388 25.13 17.37 -17.06
C THR A 388 25.07 18.44 -15.97
N LEU A 389 26.18 19.18 -15.85
CA LEU A 389 26.41 20.29 -14.93
C LEU A 389 25.55 21.51 -15.34
N LEU A 390 24.25 21.50 -15.02
CA LEU A 390 23.41 22.68 -15.13
C LEU A 390 22.98 23.14 -13.74
N ASP A 391 23.48 24.31 -13.36
CA ASP A 391 23.45 24.89 -12.01
C ASP A 391 22.14 25.63 -11.63
N ASN A 392 21.06 25.54 -12.42
CA ASN A 392 19.88 26.36 -12.14
C ASN A 392 18.85 25.73 -11.18
N PHE A 393 19.04 26.11 -9.91
CA PHE A 393 18.13 26.39 -8.80
C PHE A 393 16.60 26.25 -8.98
N SER A 394 15.96 25.62 -7.96
CA SER A 394 14.75 26.09 -7.23
C SER A 394 14.18 25.04 -6.25
N LEU A 395 14.51 23.75 -6.42
CA LEU A 395 13.95 22.66 -5.58
C LEU A 395 14.49 22.55 -4.15
N LEU A 396 15.57 23.25 -3.81
CA LEU A 396 16.20 23.20 -2.48
C LEU A 396 15.27 23.63 -1.32
N ARG A 397 14.10 24.19 -1.63
CA ARG A 397 13.10 24.61 -0.65
C ARG A 397 12.06 23.55 -0.32
N ALA A 398 11.91 22.50 -1.14
CA ALA A 398 10.98 21.41 -0.80
C ALA A 398 11.50 20.64 0.38
N ARG A 399 10.69 20.52 1.44
CA ARG A 399 11.01 19.66 2.57
C ARG A 399 9.92 18.64 2.73
N PHE A 400 10.31 17.37 2.60
CA PHE A 400 9.40 16.26 2.82
C PHE A 400 9.60 15.72 4.24
N ARG A 401 8.52 15.74 5.04
CA ARG A 401 8.54 15.34 6.45
C ARG A 401 8.04 13.92 6.69
N ASN A 402 7.06 13.48 5.89
CA ASN A 402 6.26 12.29 6.16
C ASN A 402 6.46 11.20 5.09
N ILE A 403 7.66 11.09 4.53
CA ILE A 403 7.95 10.08 3.50
C ILE A 403 7.95 8.69 4.14
N CYS A 404 6.99 7.86 3.72
CA CYS A 404 6.87 6.47 4.12
C CYS A 404 7.47 5.53 3.07
N HIS A 405 7.50 5.96 1.81
CA HIS A 405 7.98 5.21 0.67
C HIS A 405 8.94 6.06 -0.17
N LEU A 406 10.11 5.51 -0.47
CA LEU A 406 11.14 6.18 -1.24
C LEU A 406 11.58 5.29 -2.40
N GLN A 407 11.44 5.79 -3.63
CA GLN A 407 11.99 5.16 -4.83
C GLN A 407 13.16 6.00 -5.33
N VAL A 408 14.35 5.40 -5.41
CA VAL A 408 15.59 6.14 -5.71
C VAL A 408 16.51 5.39 -6.65
N ASN A 409 17.22 6.17 -7.44
CA ASN A 409 18.34 5.74 -8.24
C ASN A 409 19.65 6.17 -7.58
N ILE A 410 20.62 5.25 -7.52
CA ILE A 410 21.92 5.46 -6.88
C ILE A 410 23.02 5.38 -7.95
N PRO A 411 23.99 6.32 -7.98
CA PRO A 411 24.31 7.29 -6.93
C PRO A 411 23.37 8.52 -6.85
N PHE A 412 23.22 9.04 -5.64
CA PHE A 412 22.57 10.30 -5.32
C PHE A 412 23.38 11.50 -5.82
N ASP A 413 22.68 12.60 -6.10
CA ASP A 413 23.33 13.92 -6.21
C ASP A 413 23.63 14.49 -4.81
N ASP A 414 24.58 15.42 -4.71
CA ASP A 414 24.97 16.05 -3.43
C ASP A 414 23.80 16.74 -2.72
N ARG A 415 22.72 17.00 -3.45
CA ARG A 415 21.51 17.70 -2.98
C ARG A 415 20.45 16.75 -2.46
N PHE A 416 20.58 15.44 -2.66
CA PHE A 416 19.57 14.45 -2.29
C PHE A 416 19.13 14.59 -0.83
N TRP A 417 20.09 14.63 0.08
CA TRP A 417 19.85 14.70 1.52
C TRP A 417 19.19 16.00 1.95
N SER A 418 19.40 17.11 1.23
CA SER A 418 18.80 18.42 1.58
C SER A 418 17.27 18.46 1.42
N ARG A 419 16.68 17.51 0.68
CA ARG A 419 15.23 17.43 0.42
C ARG A 419 14.46 16.83 1.60
N PHE A 420 15.12 16.08 2.45
CA PHE A 420 14.50 15.37 3.58
C PHE A 420 14.91 16.03 4.88
N LEU A 421 13.93 16.28 5.76
CA LEU A 421 14.23 16.71 7.12
C LEU A 421 14.66 15.52 7.99
N SER A 422 14.07 14.36 7.72
CA SER A 422 14.30 13.10 8.43
C SER A 422 13.72 11.95 7.60
N LEU A 423 14.30 10.76 7.72
CA LEU A 423 13.76 9.51 7.17
C LEU A 423 13.17 8.61 8.26
N ASN A 424 12.84 9.14 9.43
CA ASN A 424 12.29 8.37 10.55
C ASN A 424 10.97 7.66 10.23
N TYR A 425 10.19 8.19 9.30
CA TYR A 425 8.93 7.58 8.86
C TYR A 425 9.09 6.62 7.67
N LEU A 426 10.30 6.49 7.12
CA LEU A 426 10.55 5.67 5.95
C LEU A 426 10.43 4.19 6.31
N THR A 427 9.43 3.52 5.74
CA THR A 427 9.15 2.09 5.97
C THR A 427 9.45 1.22 4.76
N SER A 428 9.53 1.82 3.57
CA SER A 428 9.73 1.09 2.32
C SER A 428 10.68 1.84 1.38
N LEU A 429 11.68 1.14 0.87
CA LEU A 429 12.69 1.68 -0.04
C LEU A 429 12.76 0.82 -1.32
N HIS A 430 12.58 1.46 -2.47
CA HIS A 430 12.81 0.90 -3.79
C HIS A 430 14.09 1.50 -4.37
N VAL A 431 15.05 0.66 -4.77
CA VAL A 431 16.38 1.12 -5.20
C VAL A 431 16.74 0.55 -6.56
N SER A 432 17.32 1.42 -7.40
CA SER A 432 18.08 1.04 -8.59
C SER A 432 19.55 1.47 -8.41
N ILE A 433 20.49 0.53 -8.48
CA ILE A 433 21.93 0.80 -8.28
C ILE A 433 22.65 0.75 -9.62
N TYR A 434 23.11 1.90 -10.12
CA TYR A 434 23.76 2.01 -11.44
C TYR A 434 25.30 2.01 -11.38
N LYS A 435 25.90 2.16 -10.18
CA LYS A 435 27.35 2.14 -9.99
C LYS A 435 27.74 1.33 -8.77
N HIS A 436 28.92 0.72 -8.80
CA HIS A 436 29.43 -0.07 -7.67
C HIS A 436 29.63 0.72 -6.38
N SER A 437 29.90 2.03 -6.47
CA SER A 437 29.97 2.92 -5.30
C SER A 437 28.60 3.20 -4.66
N GLY A 438 27.52 2.69 -5.25
CA GLY A 438 26.17 2.94 -4.75
C GLY A 438 25.85 2.24 -3.43
N TYR A 439 26.54 1.16 -3.09
CA TYR A 439 26.27 0.44 -1.84
C TYR A 439 26.59 1.27 -0.60
N ASP A 440 27.63 2.11 -0.63
CA ASP A 440 27.99 2.98 0.51
C ASP A 440 26.91 4.03 0.77
N GLN A 441 26.34 4.57 -0.31
CA GLN A 441 25.21 5.50 -0.21
C GLN A 441 23.93 4.80 0.25
N LEU A 442 23.72 3.54 -0.17
CA LEU A 442 22.61 2.73 0.32
C LEU A 442 22.73 2.45 1.83
N GLN A 443 23.93 2.14 2.32
CA GLN A 443 24.19 2.01 3.76
C GLN A 443 23.83 3.31 4.51
N THR A 444 24.19 4.46 3.94
CA THR A 444 23.83 5.77 4.53
C THR A 444 22.30 5.94 4.66
N VAL A 445 21.50 5.44 3.70
CA VAL A 445 20.03 5.43 3.81
C VAL A 445 19.57 4.52 4.94
N PHE A 446 20.17 3.33 5.08
CA PHE A 446 19.82 2.39 6.15
C PHE A 446 20.09 2.98 7.54
N ASP A 447 21.20 3.70 7.68
CA ASP A 447 21.59 4.32 8.95
C ASP A 447 20.67 5.48 9.35
N GLN A 448 20.12 6.21 8.37
CA GLN A 448 19.21 7.34 8.60
C GLN A 448 17.72 6.96 8.69
N ALA A 449 17.37 5.71 8.39
CA ALA A 449 15.99 5.24 8.32
C ALA A 449 15.72 4.12 9.35
N PRO A 450 15.60 4.46 10.65
CA PRO A 450 15.47 3.48 11.72
C PRO A 450 14.20 2.61 11.61
N CYS A 451 13.17 3.07 10.89
CA CYS A 451 11.93 2.34 10.68
C CYS A 451 11.84 1.62 9.31
N LEU A 452 12.95 1.54 8.56
CA LEU A 452 12.96 0.94 7.23
C LEU A 452 12.73 -0.58 7.29
N TYR A 453 11.49 -1.01 7.10
CA TYR A 453 11.09 -2.41 7.17
C TYR A 453 11.34 -3.17 5.86
N SER A 454 11.08 -2.53 4.71
CA SER A 454 11.09 -3.19 3.40
C SER A 454 12.11 -2.58 2.43
N LEU A 455 12.91 -3.45 1.83
CA LEU A 455 13.84 -3.13 0.74
C LEU A 455 13.42 -3.89 -0.52
N LYS A 456 13.27 -3.18 -1.64
CA LYS A 456 13.10 -3.76 -2.98
C LYS A 456 14.21 -3.26 -3.90
N LEU A 457 14.90 -4.20 -4.53
CA LEU A 457 15.91 -3.89 -5.54
C LEU A 457 15.28 -4.05 -6.94
N GLN A 458 15.15 -2.94 -7.66
CA GLN A 458 14.60 -2.91 -9.02
C GLN A 458 15.68 -3.24 -10.05
N SER A 459 16.87 -2.66 -9.90
CA SER A 459 18.01 -2.93 -10.76
C SER A 459 19.32 -2.76 -9.99
N CYS A 460 20.37 -3.42 -10.44
CA CYS A 460 21.68 -3.32 -9.84
C CYS A 460 22.78 -3.53 -10.88
N VAL A 461 23.90 -2.83 -10.75
CA VAL A 461 25.11 -3.05 -11.55
C VAL A 461 26.17 -3.67 -10.66
N GLY A 462 26.50 -4.93 -10.95
CA GLY A 462 27.50 -5.70 -10.21
C GLY A 462 26.92 -6.82 -9.35
N PRO A 463 27.80 -7.48 -8.56
CA PRO A 463 27.44 -8.66 -7.79
C PRO A 463 26.51 -8.27 -6.64
N ILE A 464 25.30 -8.87 -6.63
CA ILE A 464 24.29 -8.65 -5.58
C ILE A 464 24.81 -9.06 -4.20
N SER A 465 25.83 -9.93 -4.11
CA SER A 465 26.47 -10.31 -2.85
C SER A 465 26.98 -9.12 -2.03
N LYS A 466 27.33 -7.99 -2.67
CA LYS A 466 27.68 -6.74 -1.97
C LYS A 466 26.52 -6.16 -1.14
N LEU A 467 25.28 -6.38 -1.54
CA LEU A 467 24.11 -5.97 -0.76
C LEU A 467 24.14 -6.58 0.64
N PHE A 468 24.59 -7.83 0.74
CA PHE A 468 24.62 -8.58 1.99
C PHE A 468 25.83 -8.27 2.88
N GLN A 469 26.70 -7.36 2.43
CA GLN A 469 27.73 -6.76 3.28
C GLN A 469 27.19 -5.56 4.06
N LEU A 470 26.04 -5.01 3.64
CA LEU A 470 25.37 -3.92 4.32
C LEU A 470 24.68 -4.40 5.60
N THR A 471 24.42 -3.47 6.49
CA THR A 471 23.76 -3.72 7.77
C THR A 471 22.57 -2.78 7.96
N SER A 472 21.50 -3.30 8.54
CA SER A 472 20.36 -2.52 9.00
C SER A 472 19.76 -3.27 10.17
N LYS A 473 19.24 -2.57 11.18
CA LYS A 473 18.55 -3.22 12.31
C LYS A 473 17.06 -3.42 12.05
N SER A 474 16.48 -2.77 11.04
CA SER A 474 15.03 -2.63 10.85
C SER A 474 14.50 -3.37 9.63
N ILE A 475 15.32 -3.63 8.62
CA ILE A 475 14.88 -4.33 7.41
C ILE A 475 14.51 -5.78 7.76
N ARG A 476 13.28 -6.17 7.44
CA ARG A 476 12.75 -7.53 7.61
C ARG A 476 12.16 -8.09 6.31
N ARG A 477 11.93 -7.25 5.30
CA ARG A 477 11.46 -7.65 3.98
C ARG A 477 12.47 -7.28 2.91
N ILE A 478 12.89 -8.28 2.13
CA ILE A 478 13.85 -8.10 1.03
C ILE A 478 13.23 -8.68 -0.25
N ASP A 479 13.11 -7.86 -1.29
CA ASP A 479 12.63 -8.27 -2.61
C ASP A 479 13.69 -8.03 -3.69
N LEU A 480 14.17 -9.12 -4.30
CA LEU A 480 15.24 -9.15 -5.29
C LEU A 480 14.78 -9.65 -6.65
N ILE A 481 13.51 -10.04 -6.82
CA ILE A 481 13.05 -10.73 -8.04
C ILE A 481 13.26 -9.85 -9.27
N GLU A 482 12.90 -8.57 -9.20
CA GLU A 482 12.98 -7.63 -10.32
C GLU A 482 14.44 -7.37 -10.75
N ALA A 483 15.33 -7.08 -9.80
CA ALA A 483 16.76 -6.90 -10.10
C ALA A 483 17.39 -8.16 -10.70
N LEU A 484 17.06 -9.34 -10.18
CA LEU A 484 17.55 -10.61 -10.70
C LEU A 484 16.97 -10.96 -12.07
N LEU A 485 15.73 -10.55 -12.34
CA LEU A 485 15.12 -10.67 -13.67
C LEU A 485 15.86 -9.82 -14.70
N ASN A 486 16.12 -8.56 -14.37
CA ASN A 486 16.82 -7.62 -15.24
C ASN A 486 18.26 -8.06 -15.56
N GLN A 487 18.92 -8.77 -14.64
CA GLN A 487 20.25 -9.34 -14.88
C GLN A 487 20.23 -10.76 -15.48
N SER A 488 19.06 -11.41 -15.58
CA SER A 488 18.95 -12.84 -15.90
C SER A 488 19.77 -13.75 -14.97
N VAL A 489 19.88 -13.39 -13.68
CA VAL A 489 20.67 -14.13 -12.67
C VAL A 489 19.75 -14.94 -11.75
N HIS A 490 20.23 -16.09 -11.30
CA HIS A 490 19.65 -16.89 -10.23
C HIS A 490 20.72 -17.11 -9.15
N PHE A 491 20.31 -17.09 -7.88
CA PHE A 491 21.20 -17.37 -6.77
C PHE A 491 21.63 -18.84 -6.80
N ASN A 492 22.94 -19.06 -6.81
CA ASN A 492 23.54 -20.39 -6.65
C ASN A 492 23.74 -20.74 -5.16
N GLU A 493 24.46 -21.81 -4.86
CA GLU A 493 24.74 -22.26 -3.48
C GLU A 493 25.55 -21.22 -2.69
N ASP A 494 26.61 -20.66 -3.29
CA ASP A 494 27.46 -19.65 -2.67
C ASP A 494 26.69 -18.35 -2.37
N ASP A 495 25.87 -17.89 -3.31
CA ASP A 495 25.06 -16.69 -3.13
C ASP A 495 24.05 -16.86 -1.98
N CYS A 496 23.43 -18.05 -1.88
CA CYS A 496 22.51 -18.39 -0.79
C CYS A 496 23.26 -18.45 0.54
N PHE A 497 24.47 -19.03 0.57
CA PHE A 497 25.30 -19.08 1.77
C PHE A 497 25.69 -17.68 2.27
N ILE A 498 26.07 -16.77 1.35
CA ILE A 498 26.36 -15.37 1.68
C ILE A 498 25.12 -14.68 2.26
N LEU A 499 23.95 -14.87 1.63
CA LEU A 499 22.69 -14.33 2.13
C LEU A 499 22.40 -14.84 3.55
N ILE A 500 22.43 -16.16 3.77
CA ILE A 500 22.17 -16.78 5.09
C ILE A 500 23.11 -16.22 6.15
N SER A 501 24.40 -16.07 5.82
CA SER A 501 25.43 -15.63 6.77
C SER A 501 25.39 -14.13 7.07
N SER A 502 24.66 -13.35 6.27
CA SER A 502 24.62 -11.89 6.39
C SER A 502 23.72 -11.40 7.52
N THR A 503 23.95 -10.17 7.99
CA THR A 503 23.09 -9.52 8.99
C THR A 503 21.67 -9.34 8.45
N LEU A 504 21.55 -8.85 7.21
CA LEU A 504 20.27 -8.65 6.52
C LEU A 504 19.51 -9.96 6.32
N GLY A 505 20.19 -11.03 5.91
CA GLY A 505 19.56 -12.34 5.74
C GLY A 505 19.12 -12.96 7.07
N ASN A 506 19.94 -12.89 8.11
CA ASN A 506 19.62 -13.47 9.42
C ASN A 506 18.35 -12.89 10.04
N GLN A 507 18.09 -11.59 9.88
CA GLN A 507 16.89 -10.93 10.39
C GLN A 507 15.72 -10.93 9.39
N CYS A 508 15.93 -11.38 8.16
CA CYS A 508 14.91 -11.35 7.12
C CYS A 508 13.74 -12.27 7.49
N GLU A 509 12.54 -11.71 7.49
CA GLU A 509 11.28 -12.41 7.72
C GLU A 509 10.56 -12.76 6.42
N VAL A 510 10.67 -11.88 5.43
CA VAL A 510 9.99 -12.00 4.12
C VAL A 510 11.01 -11.83 3.00
N LEU A 511 11.27 -12.90 2.26
CA LEU A 511 12.24 -12.90 1.16
C LEU A 511 11.55 -13.19 -0.18
N SER A 512 11.80 -12.34 -1.19
CA SER A 512 11.48 -12.60 -2.59
C SER A 512 12.76 -12.76 -3.42
N ILE A 513 12.98 -13.92 -4.05
CA ILE A 513 14.27 -14.23 -4.69
C ILE A 513 14.15 -15.17 -5.91
N ARG A 514 15.15 -15.17 -6.79
CA ARG A 514 15.28 -16.17 -7.88
C ARG A 514 16.44 -17.12 -7.56
N ILE A 515 16.18 -18.42 -7.61
CA ILE A 515 17.08 -19.48 -7.13
C ILE A 515 17.39 -20.46 -8.28
N LYS A 516 18.64 -20.93 -8.34
CA LYS A 516 19.11 -21.82 -9.39
C LYS A 516 18.63 -23.27 -9.19
N HIS A 517 18.74 -23.77 -7.96
CA HIS A 517 18.46 -25.18 -7.63
C HIS A 517 17.48 -25.29 -6.47
N ARG A 518 16.50 -26.20 -6.56
CA ARG A 518 15.50 -26.42 -5.50
C ARG A 518 16.07 -26.81 -4.14
N LYS A 519 17.28 -27.40 -4.10
CA LYS A 519 17.97 -27.72 -2.84
C LYS A 519 18.26 -26.46 -2.02
N ASN A 520 18.68 -25.38 -2.67
CA ASN A 520 19.01 -24.11 -2.01
C ASN A 520 17.78 -23.48 -1.34
N VAL A 521 16.57 -23.78 -1.83
CA VAL A 521 15.31 -23.37 -1.20
C VAL A 521 15.21 -23.96 0.22
N LEU A 522 15.57 -25.25 0.38
CA LEU A 522 15.57 -25.90 1.68
C LEU A 522 16.61 -25.29 2.61
N ASP A 523 17.81 -24.99 2.09
CA ASP A 523 18.88 -24.37 2.88
C ASP A 523 18.44 -23.01 3.43
N LEU A 524 17.80 -22.17 2.61
CA LEU A 524 17.24 -20.89 3.06
C LEU A 524 16.19 -21.07 4.15
N ILE A 525 15.22 -21.98 3.95
CA ILE A 525 14.14 -22.23 4.92
C ILE A 525 14.70 -22.73 6.27
N GLN A 526 15.66 -23.66 6.22
CA GLN A 526 16.23 -24.27 7.41
C GLN A 526 17.16 -23.32 8.18
N GLN A 527 18.00 -22.56 7.47
CA GLN A 527 19.08 -21.79 8.10
C GLN A 527 18.68 -20.35 8.46
N MET A 528 17.76 -19.71 7.72
CA MET A 528 17.34 -18.33 8.01
C MET A 528 16.30 -18.31 9.15
N SER A 529 16.75 -18.32 10.41
CA SER A 529 15.90 -18.55 11.59
C SER A 529 14.62 -17.69 11.72
N ASN A 530 14.61 -16.47 11.19
CA ASN A 530 13.47 -15.54 11.26
C ASN A 530 12.55 -15.59 10.03
N LEU A 531 12.93 -16.31 8.97
CA LEU A 531 12.18 -16.35 7.73
C LEU A 531 10.81 -17.01 7.96
N ARG A 532 9.73 -16.24 7.77
CA ARG A 532 8.33 -16.68 7.87
C ARG A 532 7.65 -16.79 6.50
N LEU A 533 8.13 -16.06 5.50
CA LEU A 533 7.65 -16.15 4.13
C LEU A 533 8.82 -16.19 3.15
N LEU A 534 8.81 -17.21 2.28
CA LEU A 534 9.69 -17.27 1.12
C LEU A 534 8.86 -17.24 -0.16
N MET A 535 9.09 -16.22 -0.99
CA MET A 535 8.60 -16.13 -2.35
C MET A 535 9.76 -16.36 -3.30
N PHE A 536 9.67 -17.35 -4.19
CA PHE A 536 10.80 -17.64 -5.05
C PHE A 536 10.41 -18.16 -6.43
N GLU A 537 11.27 -17.86 -7.41
CA GLU A 537 11.29 -18.55 -8.69
C GLU A 537 12.47 -19.52 -8.73
N CYS A 538 12.26 -20.73 -9.24
CA CYS A 538 13.32 -21.74 -9.34
C CYS A 538 13.62 -22.07 -10.81
N GLU A 539 14.89 -22.04 -11.20
CA GLU A 539 15.31 -22.31 -12.59
C GLU A 539 15.00 -23.76 -13.02
N ASP A 540 15.28 -24.73 -12.15
CA ASP A 540 15.00 -26.15 -12.39
C ASP A 540 13.49 -26.47 -12.57
N ASP A 541 12.60 -25.77 -11.85
CA ASP A 541 11.15 -25.86 -12.03
C ASP A 541 10.72 -25.25 -13.37
N ARG A 542 11.32 -24.13 -13.79
CA ARG A 542 11.06 -23.52 -15.10
C ARG A 542 11.44 -24.45 -16.25
N GLU A 543 12.60 -25.08 -16.19
CA GLU A 543 13.04 -26.03 -17.22
C GLU A 543 12.13 -27.26 -17.28
N PHE A 544 11.75 -27.79 -16.12
CA PHE A 544 10.85 -28.93 -16.03
C PHE A 544 9.45 -28.59 -16.55
N PHE A 545 8.89 -27.43 -16.19
CA PHE A 545 7.57 -26.98 -16.64
C PHE A 545 7.51 -26.80 -18.17
N ARG A 546 8.59 -26.31 -18.78
CA ARG A 546 8.70 -26.20 -20.24
C ARG A 546 8.70 -27.57 -20.94
N ARG A 547 9.23 -28.60 -20.29
CA ARG A 547 9.31 -29.96 -20.85
C ARG A 547 8.07 -30.82 -20.57
N PHE A 548 7.41 -30.62 -19.42
CA PHE A 548 6.33 -31.49 -18.93
C PHE A 548 5.13 -30.69 -18.42
N SER A 549 4.41 -30.05 -19.35
CA SER A 549 3.26 -29.18 -19.06
C SER A 549 2.12 -29.83 -18.25
N SER A 550 2.07 -31.17 -18.21
CA SER A 550 1.08 -31.95 -17.44
C SER A 550 1.36 -32.03 -15.93
N VAL A 551 2.58 -31.71 -15.47
CA VAL A 551 2.97 -31.85 -14.04
C VAL A 551 3.20 -30.48 -13.41
N LYS A 552 2.16 -29.65 -13.35
CA LYS A 552 2.24 -28.25 -12.88
C LYS A 552 2.70 -28.06 -11.42
N ASN A 553 2.77 -29.14 -10.63
CA ASN A 553 3.02 -29.09 -9.19
C ASN A 553 4.14 -30.02 -8.70
N ASP A 554 5.08 -30.45 -9.56
CA ASP A 554 6.21 -31.30 -9.13
C ASP A 554 7.01 -30.68 -7.99
N LEU A 555 7.52 -29.46 -8.17
CA LEU A 555 8.31 -28.78 -7.13
C LEU A 555 7.52 -28.55 -5.84
N VAL A 556 6.22 -28.24 -5.94
CA VAL A 556 5.35 -28.08 -4.77
C VAL A 556 5.24 -29.39 -3.99
N ARG A 557 4.98 -30.52 -4.68
CA ARG A 557 4.93 -31.85 -4.05
C ARG A 557 6.27 -32.27 -3.47
N TRP A 558 7.36 -31.97 -4.17
CA TRP A 558 8.71 -32.22 -3.69
C TRP A 558 8.96 -31.43 -2.40
N LEU A 559 8.68 -30.12 -2.36
CA LEU A 559 8.85 -29.34 -1.14
C LEU A 559 7.98 -29.85 0.01
N GLN A 560 6.74 -30.28 -0.27
CA GLN A 560 5.84 -30.88 0.71
C GLN A 560 6.40 -32.17 1.36
N SER A 561 7.32 -32.89 0.70
CA SER A 561 7.96 -34.07 1.30
C SER A 561 9.13 -33.74 2.24
N TYR A 562 9.65 -32.50 2.20
CA TYR A 562 10.81 -32.08 3.01
C TYR A 562 10.49 -31.00 4.05
N ILE A 563 9.42 -30.23 3.86
CA ILE A 563 8.99 -29.16 4.77
C ILE A 563 7.88 -29.70 5.69
N THR A 564 7.78 -29.14 6.89
CA THR A 564 6.70 -29.47 7.84
C THR A 564 5.33 -29.39 7.17
N SER A 565 4.47 -30.37 7.43
CA SER A 565 3.10 -30.41 6.89
C SER A 565 2.22 -29.24 7.37
N ALA A 566 2.65 -28.53 8.42
CA ALA A 566 2.00 -27.34 8.93
C ALA A 566 2.28 -26.07 8.09
N SER A 567 3.36 -26.06 7.30
CA SER A 567 3.68 -24.99 6.35
C SER A 567 2.73 -25.01 5.16
N ILE A 568 2.40 -23.83 4.63
CA ILE A 568 1.54 -23.71 3.45
C ILE A 568 2.40 -23.37 2.23
N ILE A 569 2.31 -24.21 1.20
CA ILE A 569 3.04 -24.03 -0.05
C ILE A 569 2.03 -23.84 -1.18
N THR A 570 2.09 -22.69 -1.83
CA THR A 570 1.17 -22.34 -2.91
C THR A 570 1.95 -21.78 -4.09
N ARG A 571 1.60 -22.22 -5.29
CA ARG A 571 2.05 -21.57 -6.52
C ARG A 571 1.21 -20.31 -6.74
N HIS A 572 1.84 -19.21 -7.13
CA HIS A 572 1.12 -17.98 -7.43
C HIS A 572 0.19 -18.24 -8.63
N PRO A 573 -1.10 -17.86 -8.57
CA PRO A 573 -2.07 -18.19 -9.63
C PRO A 573 -1.69 -17.56 -10.97
N VAL A 574 -1.27 -16.28 -10.95
CA VAL A 574 -0.85 -15.53 -12.14
C VAL A 574 0.60 -15.80 -12.56
N GLN A 575 1.55 -15.62 -11.65
CA GLN A 575 2.97 -15.84 -11.93
C GLN A 575 3.31 -17.30 -11.71
N GLN A 576 3.02 -18.15 -12.70
CA GLN A 576 3.10 -19.61 -12.53
C GLN A 576 4.46 -20.11 -12.05
N PHE A 577 5.56 -19.38 -12.27
CA PHE A 577 6.90 -19.76 -11.79
C PHE A 577 7.21 -19.28 -10.37
N LEU A 578 6.38 -18.40 -9.80
CA LEU A 578 6.54 -17.91 -8.45
C LEU A 578 5.83 -18.87 -7.47
N ILE A 579 6.58 -19.39 -6.51
CA ILE A 579 6.08 -20.21 -5.42
C ILE A 579 6.18 -19.42 -4.13
N ARG A 580 5.15 -19.50 -3.29
CA ARG A 580 5.09 -18.92 -1.95
C ARG A 580 5.09 -20.03 -0.90
N VAL A 581 5.94 -19.91 0.10
CA VAL A 581 6.00 -20.81 1.26
C VAL A 581 5.75 -19.98 2.51
N TRP A 582 4.60 -20.17 3.15
CA TRP A 582 4.32 -19.67 4.49
C TRP A 582 4.85 -20.68 5.50
N ILE A 583 5.99 -20.33 6.08
CA ILE A 583 6.81 -21.25 6.87
C ILE A 583 6.20 -21.35 8.27
N ASP A 584 5.86 -22.58 8.66
CA ASP A 584 5.58 -22.90 10.05
C ASP A 584 6.84 -23.41 10.72
N ARG A 585 7.43 -22.55 11.55
CA ARG A 585 8.50 -22.94 12.46
C ARG A 585 7.85 -23.54 13.68
N GLU A 586 7.48 -24.82 13.60
CA GLU A 586 7.26 -25.58 14.82
C GLU A 586 8.57 -25.53 15.60
N THR A 587 8.59 -24.72 16.67
CA THR A 587 9.72 -24.68 17.58
C THR A 587 9.82 -26.06 18.23
N ASN A 588 10.64 -26.95 17.68
CA ASN A 588 11.40 -27.86 18.50
C ASN A 588 12.20 -26.96 19.46
N LYS A 589 11.67 -26.80 20.70
CA LYS A 589 12.24 -26.12 21.89
C LYS A 589 11.51 -24.88 22.45
N ILE A 590 10.20 -24.71 22.27
CA ILE A 590 9.39 -24.03 23.31
C ILE A 590 8.09 -24.83 23.49
N PRO A 591 7.87 -25.53 24.61
CA PRO A 591 6.59 -26.17 24.85
C PRO A 591 5.51 -25.07 24.88
N PRO A 592 4.31 -25.34 24.33
CA PRO A 592 3.21 -24.37 24.37
C PRO A 592 3.01 -23.93 25.83
N LEU A 593 2.96 -22.61 26.07
CA LEU A 593 2.78 -22.03 27.41
C LEU A 593 1.60 -22.70 28.16
N HIS A 594 0.63 -23.21 27.42
CA HIS A 594 -0.56 -23.89 27.93
C HIS A 594 -0.30 -25.21 28.69
N SER A 595 0.75 -25.99 28.36
CA SER A 595 1.05 -27.23 29.11
C SER A 595 1.64 -26.96 30.51
N TYR A 596 2.03 -25.70 30.79
CA TYR A 596 2.49 -25.25 32.09
C TYR A 596 1.46 -24.37 32.85
N ILE A 597 0.34 -23.99 32.23
CA ILE A 597 -0.66 -23.06 32.80
C ILE A 597 -1.73 -23.78 33.65
N LEU A 598 -1.92 -25.09 33.50
CA LEU A 598 -2.90 -25.84 34.30
C LEU A 598 -2.41 -26.28 35.69
N LYS A 599 -1.21 -25.88 36.14
CA LYS A 599 -0.74 -26.17 37.51
C LYS A 599 -0.18 -24.93 38.23
N SER A 600 -0.99 -24.46 39.20
CA SER A 600 -0.69 -23.58 40.33
C SER A 600 -0.65 -22.05 40.10
N LYS A 601 -1.50 -21.36 40.87
CA LYS A 601 -1.66 -19.89 40.96
C LYS A 601 -0.39 -19.13 41.44
N SER A 602 0.73 -19.80 41.73
CA SER A 602 1.96 -19.16 42.23
C SER A 602 2.99 -18.81 41.14
N LYS A 603 2.89 -19.36 39.92
CA LYS A 603 3.87 -19.13 38.84
C LYS A 603 3.54 -18.00 37.85
N GLN A 604 2.34 -17.41 37.93
CA GLN A 604 1.96 -16.24 37.12
C GLN A 604 2.79 -14.99 37.49
N LYS A 605 3.15 -14.81 38.77
CA LYS A 605 3.99 -13.68 39.24
C LYS A 605 5.41 -13.70 38.66
N THR A 606 6.02 -14.87 38.51
CA THR A 606 7.42 -14.99 38.07
C THR A 606 7.59 -14.66 36.59
N LYS A 607 6.65 -15.09 35.75
CA LYS A 607 6.71 -14.87 34.29
C LYS A 607 6.31 -13.46 33.89
N LEU A 608 5.34 -12.86 34.58
CA LEU A 608 5.05 -11.43 34.43
C LEU A 608 6.27 -10.59 34.82
N SER A 609 7.00 -10.97 35.88
CA SER A 609 8.23 -10.26 36.25
C SER A 609 9.33 -10.36 35.19
N GLN A 610 9.46 -11.49 34.49
CA GLN A 610 10.45 -11.67 33.41
C GLN A 610 10.10 -10.85 32.18
N PHE A 611 8.84 -10.85 31.76
CA PHE A 611 8.34 -9.99 30.69
C PHE A 611 8.52 -8.52 31.03
N LEU A 612 8.18 -8.10 32.26
CA LEU A 612 8.35 -6.72 32.73
C LEU A 612 9.83 -6.31 32.88
N THR A 613 10.73 -7.26 33.15
CA THR A 613 12.16 -7.00 33.20
C THR A 613 12.72 -6.80 31.80
N ALA A 614 12.35 -7.65 30.84
CA ALA A 614 12.70 -7.47 29.42
C ALA A 614 12.09 -6.19 28.85
N PHE A 615 10.83 -5.91 29.20
CA PHE A 615 10.13 -4.68 28.80
C PHE A 615 10.77 -3.44 29.40
N ARG A 616 11.15 -3.44 30.69
CA ARG A 616 11.91 -2.33 31.30
C ARG A 616 13.28 -2.14 30.66
N GLN A 617 13.98 -3.23 30.31
CA GLN A 617 15.27 -3.13 29.62
C GLN A 617 15.12 -2.51 28.23
N HIS A 618 14.06 -2.89 27.51
CA HIS A 618 13.76 -2.33 26.19
C HIS A 618 13.25 -0.88 26.26
N PHE A 619 12.35 -0.58 27.20
CA PHE A 619 11.81 0.76 27.40
C PHE A 619 12.86 1.74 27.92
N ASN A 620 13.77 1.29 28.79
CA ASN A 620 14.92 2.09 29.21
C ASN A 620 15.90 2.31 28.06
N SER A 621 16.09 1.36 27.14
CA SER A 621 16.95 1.60 25.97
C SER A 621 16.35 2.64 25.03
N ILE A 622 15.01 2.67 24.90
CA ILE A 622 14.27 3.67 24.12
C ILE A 622 14.27 5.06 24.78
N LEU A 623 14.35 5.15 26.11
CA LEU A 623 14.40 6.42 26.84
C LEU A 623 15.82 7.01 26.99
N THR A 624 16.85 6.20 26.75
CA THR A 624 18.26 6.64 26.77
C THR A 624 18.84 6.95 25.38
N GLU A 625 18.06 6.69 24.32
CA GLU A 625 18.27 7.20 22.95
C GLU A 625 17.34 8.40 22.71
#